data_AF-U2LLZ7-F1
#
_entry.id   AF-U2LLZ7-F1
#
_cell.length_a   1.000
_cell.length_b   1.000
_cell.length_c   1.000
_cell.angle_alpha   90.00
_cell.angle_beta   90.00
_cell.angle_gamma   90.00
#
_symmetry.space_group_name_H-M   'P 1'
#
loop_
_entity.id
_entity.type
_entity.pdbx_description
1 polymer ?
#
loop_
_entity_poly.entity_id
_entity_poly.type
_entity_poly.pdbx_seq_one_letter_code
_entity_poly.pdbx_strand_id
1 'polypeptide(L)'
;MIEFTPIPVGFELERFGGASIDLHEWMRLRKYALEFMVGKGVNATSFTVLHTEAGFADLASHTQVKWLADHFELLCVAADEKHRHFLDIQYDGVIHRIPFEALLPDKICATLFRIGVAVDRTFGAYEAMSMYLQAAVAALPVEDARQVLGWKDSNTLHWCGAAHSPPVLRAHLEMSPEDYLAELNRLILPMPSLQFVLCAAAASTLLAYLTITEKLPADCFGVSLVGTSSTGKTTALKLAASLYSSPDDENVFTAFYGTANALHSMLGKHHGVPIAYDESTIHNAISISKAIPHKDCAT
;
A
#
# COMPACT_ATOMS: atom_id res chain seq x y z
N MET A 1 -12.86 23.97 -3.64
CA MET A 1 -12.26 22.62 -3.62
C MET A 1 -10.86 22.82 -3.06
N ILE A 2 -10.55 22.26 -1.89
CA ILE A 2 -9.25 22.46 -1.25
C ILE A 2 -8.26 21.52 -1.94
N GLU A 3 -7.15 22.06 -2.39
CA GLU A 3 -6.09 21.31 -3.07
C GLU A 3 -5.03 20.96 -2.03
N PHE A 4 -4.77 19.65 -1.85
CA PHE A 4 -3.82 19.13 -0.85
C PHE A 4 -2.49 18.69 -1.48
N THR A 5 -2.31 18.95 -2.77
CA THR A 5 -1.05 18.79 -3.47
C THR A 5 -0.04 19.83 -2.97
N PRO A 6 1.25 19.48 -2.90
CA PRO A 6 2.27 20.43 -2.48
C PRO A 6 2.35 21.59 -3.49
N ILE A 7 2.27 22.81 -2.98
CA ILE A 7 2.37 24.01 -3.79
C ILE A 7 3.86 24.34 -4.05
N PRO A 8 4.27 24.57 -5.31
CA PRO A 8 5.63 25.02 -5.62
C PRO A 8 5.91 26.40 -5.05
N VAL A 9 7.10 26.57 -4.45
CA VAL A 9 7.54 27.81 -3.79
C VAL A 9 8.97 28.15 -4.16
N GLY A 10 9.28 29.45 -4.22
CA GLY A 10 10.62 29.96 -4.54
C GLY A 10 11.52 30.19 -3.33
N PHE A 11 11.11 29.73 -2.14
CA PHE A 11 11.86 29.86 -0.89
C PHE A 11 12.18 28.49 -0.30
N GLU A 12 13.21 28.45 0.53
CA GLU A 12 13.54 27.29 1.36
C GLU A 12 13.03 27.52 2.79
N LEU A 13 12.64 26.44 3.46
CA LEU A 13 12.21 26.45 4.86
C LEU A 13 13.07 25.48 5.65
N GLU A 14 14.06 26.01 6.38
CA GLU A 14 14.81 25.21 7.35
C GLU A 14 13.91 24.81 8.54
N ARG A 15 14.21 23.67 9.15
CA ARG A 15 13.49 23.20 10.35
C ARG A 15 13.53 24.24 11.46
N PHE A 16 12.36 24.55 12.02
CA PHE A 16 12.16 25.61 13.02
C PHE A 16 12.51 27.03 12.55
N GLY A 17 12.76 27.21 11.26
CA GLY A 17 13.08 28.49 10.63
C GLY A 17 11.85 29.20 10.07
N GLY A 18 12.13 30.28 9.34
CA GLY A 18 11.13 30.99 8.57
C GLY A 18 11.74 31.68 7.37
N ALA A 19 10.91 31.96 6.38
CA ALA A 19 11.28 32.65 5.15
C ALA A 19 10.51 33.98 5.05
N SER A 20 11.18 34.99 4.50
CA SER A 20 10.52 36.25 4.12
C SER A 20 9.93 36.12 2.73
N ILE A 21 8.68 36.53 2.59
CA ILE A 21 7.96 36.56 1.31
C ILE A 21 7.36 37.94 1.08
N ASP A 22 7.09 38.28 -0.18
CA ASP A 22 6.36 39.51 -0.50
C ASP A 22 4.84 39.31 -0.43
N LEU A 23 4.10 40.43 -0.49
CA LEU A 23 2.66 40.43 -0.41
C LEU A 23 2.00 39.67 -1.57
N HIS A 24 2.61 39.69 -2.77
CA HIS A 24 2.06 39.02 -3.95
C HIS A 24 2.11 37.51 -3.77
N GLU A 25 3.25 37.00 -3.31
CA GLU A 25 3.44 35.60 -2.98
C GLU A 25 2.53 35.16 -1.83
N TRP A 26 2.40 35.98 -0.78
CA TRP A 26 1.47 35.68 0.31
C TRP A 26 0.02 35.55 -0.19
N MET A 27 -0.44 36.50 -1.03
CA MET A 27 -1.79 36.45 -1.61
C MET A 27 -2.00 35.23 -2.52
N ARG A 28 -0.95 34.76 -3.21
CA ARG A 28 -0.98 33.52 -4.00
C ARG A 28 -1.17 32.31 -3.10
N LEU A 29 -0.31 32.16 -2.09
CA LEU A 29 -0.28 31.01 -1.19
C LEU A 29 -1.51 30.94 -0.28
N ARG A 30 -2.04 32.08 0.17
CA ARG A 30 -3.22 32.15 1.04
C ARG A 30 -4.45 31.45 0.47
N LYS A 31 -4.58 31.36 -0.86
CA LYS A 31 -5.70 30.67 -1.55
C LYS A 31 -5.76 29.17 -1.27
N TYR A 32 -4.62 28.57 -0.95
CA TYR A 32 -4.45 27.13 -0.72
C TYR A 32 -4.34 26.79 0.78
N ALA A 33 -4.14 27.79 1.62
CA ALA A 33 -3.96 27.60 3.06
C ALA A 33 -5.28 27.47 3.82
N LEU A 34 -5.24 26.68 4.89
CA LEU A 34 -6.35 26.48 5.82
C LEU A 34 -6.06 27.18 7.15
N GLU A 35 -7.07 27.86 7.69
CA GLU A 35 -6.95 28.54 8.99
C GLU A 35 -7.48 27.66 10.12
N PHE A 36 -6.68 27.54 11.18
CA PHE A 36 -7.01 26.80 12.40
C PHE A 36 -6.77 27.67 13.62
N MET A 37 -7.68 27.58 14.58
CA MET A 37 -7.53 28.23 15.88
C MET A 37 -7.23 27.17 16.93
N VAL A 38 -6.04 27.28 17.53
CA VAL A 38 -5.53 26.34 18.54
C VAL A 38 -5.63 26.98 19.93
N GLY A 39 -6.11 26.22 20.92
CA GLY A 39 -6.34 26.71 22.28
C GLY A 39 -7.73 27.31 22.50
N LYS A 40 -7.93 27.99 23.64
CA LYS A 40 -9.24 28.55 24.04
C LYS A 40 -9.09 29.96 24.61
N GLY A 41 -10.07 30.81 24.33
CA GLY A 41 -10.17 32.16 24.89
C GLY A 41 -9.01 33.05 24.48
N VAL A 42 -8.47 33.83 25.41
CA VAL A 42 -7.42 34.84 25.16
C VAL A 42 -6.08 34.21 24.74
N ASN A 43 -5.88 32.92 25.02
CA ASN A 43 -4.66 32.19 24.66
C ASN A 43 -4.79 31.44 23.33
N ALA A 44 -5.86 31.67 22.57
CA ALA A 44 -6.03 31.05 21.27
C ALA A 44 -5.02 31.62 20.26
N THR A 45 -4.32 30.73 19.56
CA THR A 45 -3.35 31.08 18.51
C THR A 45 -3.92 30.67 17.15
N SER A 46 -3.86 31.56 16.17
CA SER A 46 -4.29 31.28 14.81
C SER A 46 -3.11 30.78 13.97
N PHE A 47 -3.33 29.71 13.22
CA PHE A 47 -2.38 29.13 12.28
C PHE A 47 -2.99 29.12 10.90
N THR A 48 -2.25 29.56 9.89
CA THR A 48 -2.65 29.52 8.49
C THR A 48 -1.78 28.51 7.77
N VAL A 49 -2.18 27.23 7.85
CA VAL A 49 -1.36 26.08 7.46
C VAL A 49 -1.47 25.82 5.96
N LEU A 50 -0.32 25.58 5.35
CA LEU A 50 -0.13 25.33 3.93
C LEU A 50 0.80 24.14 3.68
N HIS A 51 0.50 23.34 2.66
CA HIS A 51 1.38 22.29 2.18
C HIS A 51 2.18 22.77 0.96
N THR A 52 3.51 22.71 1.03
CA THR A 52 4.42 23.17 -0.03
C THR A 52 5.48 22.11 -0.34
N GLU A 53 6.17 22.27 -1.48
CA GLU A 53 7.34 21.45 -1.82
C GLU A 53 8.49 21.61 -0.81
N ALA A 54 8.56 22.74 -0.09
CA ALA A 54 9.54 22.98 0.98
C ALA A 54 9.12 22.42 2.35
N GLY A 55 7.91 21.86 2.46
CA GLY A 55 7.34 21.35 3.72
C GLY A 55 5.99 21.94 4.08
N PHE A 56 5.50 21.58 5.26
CA PHE A 56 4.31 22.21 5.84
C PHE A 56 4.71 23.51 6.51
N ALA A 57 3.93 24.54 6.27
CA ALA A 57 4.27 25.89 6.66
C ALA A 57 3.06 26.64 7.25
N ASP A 58 3.35 27.56 8.16
CA ASP A 58 2.39 28.55 8.67
C ASP A 58 2.63 29.90 7.99
N LEU A 59 1.62 30.43 7.31
CA LEU A 59 1.60 31.80 6.76
C LEU A 59 1.38 32.82 7.90
N ALA A 60 2.31 32.85 8.85
CA ALA A 60 2.21 33.58 10.11
C ALA A 60 1.93 35.09 9.95
N SER A 61 2.38 35.70 8.83
CA SER A 61 2.05 37.08 8.50
C SER A 61 2.16 37.33 6.99
N HIS A 62 1.76 38.53 6.54
CA HIS A 62 1.82 38.93 5.13
C HIS A 62 3.24 38.96 4.54
N THR A 63 4.26 38.83 5.37
CA THR A 63 5.67 38.91 4.96
C THR A 63 6.50 37.75 5.46
N GLN A 64 5.93 36.82 6.24
CA GLN A 64 6.67 35.72 6.84
C GLN A 64 5.91 34.40 6.76
N VAL A 65 6.67 33.38 6.39
CA VAL A 65 6.27 31.98 6.44
C VAL A 65 7.14 31.29 7.48
N LYS A 66 6.56 30.43 8.30
CA LYS A 66 7.28 29.66 9.32
C LYS A 66 7.17 28.17 9.04
N TRP A 67 8.24 27.45 9.33
CA TRP A 67 8.24 25.99 9.20
C TRP A 67 7.32 25.37 10.26
N LEU A 68 6.55 24.36 9.86
CA LEU A 68 5.60 23.67 10.73
C LEU A 68 5.86 22.15 10.76
N ALA A 69 6.17 21.53 9.63
CA ALA A 69 6.64 20.14 9.56
C ALA A 69 7.46 19.89 8.30
N ASP A 70 8.26 18.81 8.32
CA ASP A 70 8.97 18.35 7.13
C ASP A 70 7.99 17.97 6.01
N HIS A 71 8.44 18.06 4.76
CA HIS A 71 7.66 17.67 3.60
C HIS A 71 7.36 16.16 3.58
N PHE A 72 6.13 15.80 3.22
CA PHE A 72 5.70 14.46 2.83
C PHE A 72 4.44 14.57 1.96
N GLU A 73 4.24 13.62 1.05
CA GLU A 73 3.08 13.64 0.16
C GLU A 73 1.87 12.95 0.78
N LEU A 74 0.68 13.52 0.58
CA LEU A 74 -0.59 12.93 0.97
C LEU A 74 -1.16 12.15 -0.21
N LEU A 75 -1.42 10.85 -0.03
CA LEU A 75 -1.86 9.99 -1.13
C LEU A 75 -3.39 9.77 -1.11
N CYS A 76 -3.88 9.00 -0.14
CA CYS A 76 -5.28 8.61 -0.05
C CYS A 76 -5.68 8.22 1.38
N VAL A 77 -6.98 8.01 1.58
CA VAL A 77 -7.51 7.35 2.79
C VAL A 77 -7.70 5.87 2.50
N ALA A 78 -6.95 5.01 3.16
CA ALA A 78 -7.12 3.57 3.06
C ALA A 78 -8.17 3.08 4.09
N ALA A 79 -9.13 2.26 3.69
CA ALA A 79 -10.14 1.65 4.57
C ALA A 79 -10.08 0.12 4.52
N ASP A 80 -10.03 -0.55 5.68
CA ASP A 80 -10.04 -2.02 5.74
C ASP A 80 -11.46 -2.62 5.81
N GLU A 81 -11.56 -3.95 5.80
CA GLU A 81 -12.83 -4.70 5.86
C GLU A 81 -13.63 -4.46 7.15
N LYS A 82 -12.98 -3.94 8.20
CA LYS A 82 -13.62 -3.57 9.48
C LYS A 82 -13.99 -2.09 9.52
N HIS A 83 -13.91 -1.38 8.39
CA HIS A 83 -14.07 0.06 8.28
C HIS A 83 -13.12 0.85 9.17
N ARG A 84 -11.92 0.32 9.45
CA ARG A 84 -10.85 1.11 10.08
C ARG A 84 -10.16 1.91 8.99
N HIS A 85 -10.00 3.20 9.25
CA HIS A 85 -9.44 4.14 8.29
C HIS A 85 -8.00 4.51 8.64
N PHE A 86 -7.20 4.65 7.58
CA PHE A 86 -5.80 4.99 7.63
C PHE A 86 -5.51 6.08 6.60
N LEU A 87 -4.52 6.92 6.89
CA LEU A 87 -3.96 7.87 5.94
C LEU A 87 -2.68 7.26 5.37
N ASP A 88 -2.61 7.12 4.05
CA ASP A 88 -1.39 6.75 3.36
C ASP A 88 -0.64 8.01 2.93
N ILE A 89 0.62 8.09 3.32
CA ILE A 89 1.54 9.19 2.97
C ILE A 89 2.81 8.63 2.34
N GLN A 90 3.49 9.43 1.52
CA GLN A 90 4.81 9.09 1.00
C GLN A 90 5.87 9.99 1.62
N TYR A 91 6.92 9.39 2.18
CA TYR A 91 8.09 10.09 2.70
C TYR A 91 9.34 9.32 2.31
N ASP A 92 10.34 10.03 1.77
CA ASP A 92 11.62 9.44 1.30
C ASP A 92 11.44 8.22 0.37
N GLY A 93 10.44 8.30 -0.53
CA GLY A 93 10.10 7.22 -1.46
C GLY A 93 9.33 6.04 -0.86
N VAL A 94 9.11 6.01 0.46
CA VAL A 94 8.41 4.93 1.17
C VAL A 94 6.97 5.34 1.51
N ILE A 95 6.01 4.44 1.30
CA ILE A 95 4.62 4.64 1.71
C ILE A 95 4.45 4.22 3.16
N HIS A 96 3.96 5.15 3.99
CA HIS A 96 3.62 4.92 5.38
C HIS A 96 2.11 4.97 5.57
N ARG A 97 1.56 3.92 6.20
CA ARG A 97 0.15 3.82 6.55
C ARG A 97 -0.07 4.19 8.02
N ILE A 98 -0.80 5.28 8.25
CA ILE A 98 -1.01 5.84 9.59
C ILE A 98 -2.48 5.71 10.00
N PRO A 99 -2.81 5.01 11.10
CA PRO A 99 -4.18 4.96 11.59
C PRO A 99 -4.66 6.33 12.05
N PHE A 100 -5.93 6.66 11.82
CA PHE A 100 -6.47 7.99 12.15
C PHE A 100 -6.29 8.38 13.62
N GLU A 101 -6.37 7.42 14.54
CA GLU A 101 -6.17 7.67 15.97
C GLU A 101 -4.74 8.13 16.28
N ALA A 102 -3.76 7.84 15.41
CA ALA A 102 -2.37 8.26 15.55
C ALA A 102 -2.10 9.65 14.95
N LEU A 103 -3.08 10.24 14.25
CA LEU A 103 -3.07 11.62 13.76
C LEU A 103 -3.62 12.61 14.78
N LEU A 104 -4.12 12.15 15.93
CA LEU A 104 -4.61 13.02 17.00
C LEU A 104 -3.48 13.89 17.60
N PRO A 105 -3.79 15.09 18.12
CA PRO A 105 -2.76 16.03 18.58
C PRO A 105 -1.79 15.47 19.62
N ASP A 106 -2.27 14.61 20.53
CA ASP A 106 -1.47 14.00 21.59
C ASP A 106 -0.48 12.94 21.06
N LYS A 107 -0.68 12.44 19.84
CA LYS A 107 0.12 11.34 19.26
C LYS A 107 0.89 11.73 18.01
N ILE A 108 0.41 12.72 17.25
CA ILE A 108 0.94 13.06 15.91
C ILE A 108 2.47 13.27 15.92
N CYS A 109 3.00 13.95 16.94
CA CYS A 109 4.43 14.19 17.08
C CYS A 109 5.25 12.91 17.20
N ALA A 110 4.76 11.92 17.96
CA ALA A 110 5.45 10.64 18.13
C ALA A 110 5.28 9.75 16.89
N THR A 111 4.10 9.79 16.27
CA THR A 111 3.77 9.05 15.05
C THR A 111 4.67 9.49 13.88
N LEU A 112 4.73 10.79 13.60
CA LEU A 112 5.51 11.33 12.49
C LEU A 112 7.03 11.23 12.76
N PHE A 113 7.47 11.40 14.00
CA PHE A 113 8.89 11.22 14.32
C PHE A 113 9.38 9.78 14.09
N ARG A 114 8.54 8.76 14.30
CA ARG A 114 8.90 7.35 14.04
C ARG A 114 9.17 7.05 12.57
N ILE A 115 8.61 7.84 11.66
CA ILE A 115 8.84 7.73 10.22
C ILE A 115 9.90 8.72 9.71
N GLY A 116 10.55 9.46 10.61
CA GLY A 116 11.61 10.44 10.26
C GLY A 116 11.12 11.87 10.01
N VAL A 117 9.80 12.11 10.08
CA VAL A 117 9.19 13.43 9.86
C VAL A 117 9.18 14.24 11.16
N ALA A 118 9.83 15.42 11.14
CA ALA A 118 9.78 16.37 12.24
C ALA A 118 8.56 17.29 12.14
N VAL A 119 8.03 17.71 13.29
CA VAL A 119 6.90 18.64 13.44
C VAL A 119 7.23 19.64 14.54
N ASP A 120 6.89 20.90 14.34
CA ASP A 120 7.02 21.95 15.35
C ASP A 120 6.07 21.67 16.53
N ARG A 121 6.65 21.61 17.73
CA ARG A 121 5.94 21.35 18.98
C ARG A 121 5.61 22.62 19.76
N THR A 122 6.07 23.77 19.28
CA THR A 122 5.90 25.05 19.98
C THR A 122 4.53 25.66 19.68
N PHE A 123 4.00 26.42 20.64
CA PHE A 123 2.80 27.25 20.52
C PHE A 123 1.54 26.57 19.94
N GLY A 124 1.45 25.23 19.98
CA GLY A 124 0.31 24.49 19.42
C GLY A 124 0.40 24.20 17.92
N ALA A 125 1.56 24.40 17.28
CA ALA A 125 1.77 24.11 15.85
C ALA A 125 1.47 22.64 15.50
N TYR A 126 1.82 21.69 16.37
CA TYR A 126 1.47 20.28 16.18
C TYR A 126 -0.05 20.02 16.24
N GLU A 127 -0.82 20.82 16.99
CA GLU A 127 -2.29 20.71 17.02
C GLU A 127 -2.86 21.23 15.71
N ALA A 128 -2.35 22.36 15.19
CA ALA A 128 -2.69 22.86 13.88
C ALA A 128 -2.34 21.85 12.76
N MET A 129 -1.19 21.17 12.86
CA MET A 129 -0.81 20.08 11.95
C MET A 129 -1.83 18.93 11.98
N SER A 130 -2.21 18.50 13.18
CA SER A 130 -3.23 17.46 13.35
C SER A 130 -4.56 17.87 12.72
N MET A 131 -5.01 19.11 12.96
CA MET A 131 -6.24 19.63 12.37
C MET A 131 -6.16 19.71 10.84
N TYR A 132 -5.01 20.10 10.29
CA TYR A 132 -4.76 20.11 8.85
C TYR A 132 -4.88 18.70 8.26
N LEU A 133 -4.21 17.70 8.85
CA LEU A 133 -4.30 16.32 8.36
C LEU A 133 -5.70 15.73 8.46
N GLN A 134 -6.46 16.07 9.50
CA GLN A 134 -7.87 15.66 9.62
C GLN A 134 -8.74 16.30 8.54
N ALA A 135 -8.51 17.58 8.21
CA ALA A 135 -9.19 18.25 7.11
C ALA A 135 -8.82 17.64 5.74
N ALA A 136 -7.54 17.28 5.55
CA ALA A 136 -7.08 16.60 4.34
C ALA A 136 -7.72 15.23 4.16
N VAL A 137 -7.71 14.41 5.22
CA VAL A 137 -8.36 13.10 5.26
C VAL A 137 -9.84 13.16 4.86
N ALA A 138 -10.57 14.20 5.26
CA ALA A 138 -11.98 14.36 4.91
C ALA A 138 -12.23 14.64 3.42
N ALA A 139 -11.20 15.08 2.69
CA ALA A 139 -11.27 15.46 1.28
C ALA A 139 -10.59 14.47 0.33
N LEU A 140 -9.66 13.65 0.83
CA LEU A 140 -8.93 12.66 0.04
C LEU A 140 -9.84 11.49 -0.40
N PRO A 141 -9.54 10.86 -1.56
CA PRO A 141 -10.28 9.69 -2.00
C PRO A 141 -10.11 8.53 -1.01
N VAL A 142 -11.19 7.80 -0.76
CA VAL A 142 -11.17 6.57 0.02
C VAL A 142 -10.88 5.39 -0.89
N GLU A 143 -9.80 4.67 -0.58
CA GLU A 143 -9.36 3.47 -1.27
C GLU A 143 -9.40 2.25 -0.33
N ASP A 144 -9.55 1.05 -0.88
CA ASP A 144 -9.46 -0.18 -0.09
C ASP A 144 -8.02 -0.38 0.39
N ALA A 145 -7.85 -0.50 1.72
CA ALA A 145 -6.58 -0.71 2.41
C ALA A 145 -5.97 -2.08 2.12
N ARG A 146 -6.71 -3.02 1.53
CA ARG A 146 -6.14 -4.29 1.12
C ARG A 146 -5.00 -4.03 0.13
N GLN A 147 -3.80 -4.48 0.50
CA GLN A 147 -2.73 -4.70 -0.46
C GLN A 147 -3.15 -5.89 -1.33
N VAL A 148 -4.11 -5.64 -2.22
CA VAL A 148 -4.67 -6.65 -3.10
C VAL A 148 -3.66 -6.98 -4.18
N LEU A 149 -3.36 -8.26 -4.33
CA LEU A 149 -2.60 -8.82 -5.43
C LEU A 149 -3.59 -9.45 -6.40
N GLY A 150 -3.70 -8.89 -7.60
CA GLY A 150 -4.66 -9.31 -8.62
C GLY A 150 -5.87 -8.37 -8.72
N TRP A 151 -7.07 -8.93 -8.79
CA TRP A 151 -8.29 -8.15 -9.01
C TRP A 151 -8.75 -7.38 -7.77
N LYS A 152 -8.95 -6.07 -7.94
CA LYS A 152 -9.57 -5.20 -6.93
C LYS A 152 -10.85 -4.58 -7.50
N ASP A 153 -11.91 -4.63 -6.69
CA ASP A 153 -13.24 -4.10 -7.00
C ASP A 153 -13.40 -2.71 -6.35
N SER A 154 -13.15 -1.64 -7.11
CA SER A 154 -13.33 -0.25 -6.63
C SER A 154 -14.18 0.56 -7.62
N ASN A 155 -15.47 0.21 -7.74
CA ASN A 155 -16.43 0.69 -8.74
C ASN A 155 -16.14 0.25 -10.19
N THR A 156 -14.87 0.06 -10.55
CA THR A 156 -14.42 -0.61 -11.77
C THR A 156 -13.37 -1.66 -11.42
N LEU A 157 -13.45 -2.81 -12.07
CA LEU A 157 -12.51 -3.90 -11.86
C LEU A 157 -11.15 -3.51 -12.42
N HIS A 158 -10.12 -3.52 -11.58
CA HIS A 158 -8.75 -3.22 -11.98
C HIS A 158 -7.78 -4.27 -11.47
N TRP A 159 -6.64 -4.41 -12.16
CA TRP A 159 -5.59 -5.36 -11.82
C TRP A 159 -4.47 -4.66 -11.05
N CYS A 160 -4.33 -5.00 -9.77
CA CYS A 160 -3.23 -4.62 -8.90
C CYS A 160 -2.06 -5.61 -9.07
N GLY A 161 -1.16 -5.33 -10.00
CA GLY A 161 0.01 -6.15 -10.28
C GLY A 161 1.25 -5.32 -10.63
N ALA A 162 2.08 -5.81 -11.56
CA ALA A 162 3.34 -5.16 -11.93
C ALA A 162 3.15 -3.84 -12.70
N ALA A 163 2.00 -3.64 -13.34
CA ALA A 163 1.66 -2.39 -14.04
C ALA A 163 0.92 -1.37 -13.14
N HIS A 164 0.68 -1.70 -11.87
CA HIS A 164 0.07 -0.77 -10.91
C HIS A 164 1.08 0.30 -10.49
N SER A 165 0.61 1.48 -10.06
CA SER A 165 1.47 2.56 -9.54
C SER A 165 1.13 2.86 -8.08
N PRO A 166 2.02 2.59 -7.12
CA PRO A 166 3.30 1.88 -7.28
C PRO A 166 3.11 0.39 -7.61
N PRO A 167 4.10 -0.27 -8.23
CA PRO A 167 3.99 -1.68 -8.61
C PRO A 167 3.96 -2.56 -7.37
N VAL A 168 2.96 -3.43 -7.30
CA VAL A 168 2.76 -4.35 -6.14
C VAL A 168 3.40 -5.72 -6.40
N LEU A 169 3.70 -6.03 -7.67
CA LEU A 169 4.42 -7.22 -8.10
C LEU A 169 5.68 -6.82 -8.88
N ARG A 170 6.77 -7.57 -8.71
CA ARG A 170 8.07 -7.36 -9.35
C ARG A 170 8.22 -8.05 -10.71
N ALA A 171 7.15 -8.15 -11.50
CA ALA A 171 7.26 -8.79 -12.82
C ALA A 171 8.13 -7.93 -13.75
N HIS A 172 9.25 -8.49 -14.21
CA HIS A 172 10.10 -7.91 -15.24
C HIS A 172 10.46 -8.99 -16.24
N LEU A 173 10.11 -8.77 -17.51
CA LEU A 173 10.56 -9.62 -18.61
C LEU A 173 11.83 -8.99 -19.18
N GLU A 174 12.96 -9.68 -19.05
CA GLU A 174 14.24 -9.26 -19.66
C GLU A 174 14.26 -9.46 -21.18
N MET A 175 13.22 -10.08 -21.74
CA MET A 175 13.06 -10.40 -23.16
C MET A 175 11.68 -9.98 -23.68
N SER A 176 11.50 -10.01 -25.01
CA SER A 176 10.21 -9.71 -25.62
C SER A 176 9.13 -10.72 -25.20
N PRO A 177 7.85 -10.33 -25.12
CA PRO A 177 6.75 -11.25 -24.86
C PRO A 177 6.70 -12.42 -25.85
N GLU A 178 7.01 -12.17 -27.12
CA GLU A 178 7.03 -13.18 -28.17
C GLU A 178 8.11 -14.23 -27.93
N ASP A 179 9.33 -13.80 -27.60
CA ASP A 179 10.45 -14.71 -27.30
C ASP A 179 10.19 -15.50 -26.02
N TYR A 180 9.64 -14.85 -24.99
CA TYR A 180 9.22 -15.50 -23.75
C TYR A 180 8.20 -16.60 -24.03
N LEU A 181 7.16 -16.32 -24.82
CA LEU A 181 6.14 -17.31 -25.18
C LEU A 181 6.72 -18.45 -26.02
N ALA A 182 7.66 -18.18 -26.94
CA ALA A 182 8.32 -19.21 -27.72
C ALA A 182 9.11 -20.17 -26.83
N GLU A 183 9.89 -19.63 -25.89
CA GLU A 183 10.70 -20.44 -24.96
C GLU A 183 9.84 -21.19 -23.94
N LEU A 184 8.78 -20.53 -23.43
CA LEU A 184 7.79 -21.18 -22.57
C LEU A 184 7.12 -22.35 -23.28
N ASN A 185 6.66 -22.15 -24.53
CA ASN A 185 6.04 -23.21 -25.33
C ASN A 185 6.99 -24.38 -25.55
N ARG A 186 8.27 -24.11 -25.86
CA ARG A 186 9.30 -25.14 -26.02
C ARG A 186 9.44 -26.01 -24.77
N LEU A 187 9.35 -25.40 -23.58
CA LEU A 187 9.44 -26.08 -22.30
C LEU A 187 8.18 -26.91 -21.97
N ILE A 188 6.99 -26.35 -22.20
CA ILE A 188 5.73 -26.90 -21.66
C ILE A 188 5.06 -27.90 -22.59
N LEU A 189 5.20 -27.75 -23.91
CA LEU A 189 4.55 -28.62 -24.90
C LEU A 189 4.83 -30.12 -24.67
N PRO A 190 6.09 -30.56 -24.41
CA PRO A 190 6.37 -31.96 -24.13
C PRO A 190 6.04 -32.40 -22.70
N MET A 191 5.64 -31.49 -21.80
CA MET A 191 5.56 -31.72 -20.36
C MET A 191 4.14 -31.43 -19.80
N PRO A 192 3.21 -32.41 -19.83
CA PRO A 192 1.85 -32.24 -19.31
C PRO A 192 1.79 -31.78 -17.85
N SER A 193 2.74 -32.20 -17.01
CA SER A 193 2.79 -31.77 -15.61
C SER A 193 3.05 -30.27 -15.46
N LEU A 194 3.89 -29.68 -16.32
CA LEU A 194 4.14 -28.24 -16.31
C LEU A 194 2.95 -27.46 -16.88
N GLN A 195 2.27 -28.01 -17.90
CA GLN A 195 1.01 -27.45 -18.40
C GLN A 195 -0.04 -27.40 -17.29
N PHE A 196 -0.19 -28.49 -16.51
CA PHE A 196 -1.10 -28.52 -15.37
C PHE A 196 -0.78 -27.45 -14.33
N VAL A 197 0.50 -27.30 -13.96
CA VAL A 197 0.95 -26.29 -12.97
C VAL A 197 0.65 -24.87 -13.46
N LEU A 198 0.92 -24.57 -14.73
CA LEU A 198 0.60 -23.27 -15.31
C LEU A 198 -0.91 -23.02 -15.39
N CYS A 199 -1.69 -24.02 -15.80
CA CYS A 199 -3.15 -23.92 -15.82
C CYS A 199 -3.71 -23.69 -14.40
N ALA A 200 -3.20 -24.39 -13.40
CA ALA A 200 -3.60 -24.21 -12.01
C ALA A 200 -3.26 -22.80 -11.50
N ALA A 201 -2.08 -22.29 -11.84
CA ALA A 201 -1.66 -20.94 -11.51
C ALA A 201 -2.51 -19.88 -12.24
N ALA A 202 -2.81 -20.05 -13.53
CA ALA A 202 -3.66 -19.13 -14.29
C ALA A 202 -5.13 -19.16 -13.83
N ALA A 203 -5.61 -20.33 -13.35
CA ALA A 203 -6.97 -20.49 -12.87
C ALA A 203 -7.30 -19.58 -11.68
N SER A 204 -6.33 -19.22 -10.82
CA SER A 204 -6.58 -18.29 -9.72
C SER A 204 -7.12 -16.95 -10.22
N THR A 205 -6.58 -16.42 -11.32
CA THR A 205 -7.01 -15.16 -11.94
C THR A 205 -8.44 -15.25 -12.43
N LEU A 206 -8.76 -16.35 -13.12
CA LEU A 206 -10.10 -16.58 -13.67
C LEU A 206 -11.14 -16.78 -12.57
N LEU A 207 -10.84 -17.60 -11.57
CA LEU A 207 -11.77 -17.86 -10.46
C LEU A 207 -12.05 -16.59 -9.66
N ALA A 208 -11.02 -15.79 -9.37
CA ALA A 208 -11.20 -14.50 -8.71
C ALA A 208 -12.05 -13.53 -9.55
N TYR A 209 -11.81 -13.46 -10.86
CA TYR A 209 -12.64 -12.66 -11.78
C TYR A 209 -14.11 -13.08 -11.70
N LEU A 210 -14.40 -14.37 -11.89
CA LEU A 210 -15.78 -14.90 -11.87
C LEU A 210 -16.47 -14.67 -10.53
N THR A 211 -15.76 -14.82 -9.42
CA THR A 211 -16.31 -14.55 -8.09
C THR A 211 -16.62 -13.07 -7.90
N ILE A 212 -15.76 -12.17 -8.38
CA ILE A 212 -15.94 -10.73 -8.20
C ILE A 212 -17.00 -10.17 -9.15
N THR A 213 -16.96 -10.51 -10.45
CA THR A 213 -17.85 -9.92 -11.46
C THR A 213 -19.18 -10.64 -11.56
N GLU A 214 -19.15 -11.97 -11.68
CA GLU A 214 -20.36 -12.77 -11.91
C GLU A 214 -21.03 -13.21 -10.61
N LYS A 215 -20.42 -12.91 -9.45
CA LYS A 215 -20.86 -13.35 -8.13
C LYS A 215 -21.05 -14.88 -8.05
N LEU A 216 -20.29 -15.62 -8.86
CA LEU A 216 -20.27 -17.07 -8.81
C LEU A 216 -19.52 -17.53 -7.56
N PRO A 217 -20.04 -18.48 -6.78
CA PRO A 217 -19.34 -19.02 -5.62
C PRO A 217 -18.25 -19.99 -6.07
N ALA A 218 -17.21 -19.48 -6.72
CA ALA A 218 -16.06 -20.28 -7.11
C ALA A 218 -15.13 -20.44 -5.89
N ASP A 219 -15.08 -21.66 -5.34
CA ASP A 219 -14.16 -21.98 -4.24
C ASP A 219 -12.70 -21.89 -4.73
N CYS A 220 -11.80 -21.41 -3.87
CA CYS A 220 -10.37 -21.50 -4.10
C CYS A 220 -9.87 -22.95 -3.89
N PHE A 221 -8.81 -23.34 -4.58
CA PHE A 221 -8.20 -24.66 -4.43
C PHE A 221 -6.72 -24.57 -4.13
N GLY A 222 -6.20 -25.59 -3.45
CA GLY A 222 -4.76 -25.79 -3.24
C GLY A 222 -4.25 -26.95 -4.07
N VAL A 223 -3.02 -26.83 -4.60
CA VAL A 223 -2.32 -27.90 -5.31
C VAL A 223 -1.09 -28.29 -4.51
N SER A 224 -0.99 -29.57 -4.17
CA SER A 224 0.20 -30.14 -3.53
C SER A 224 1.02 -30.91 -4.55
N LEU A 225 2.24 -30.44 -4.83
CA LEU A 225 3.19 -31.16 -5.67
C LEU A 225 3.94 -32.17 -4.80
N VAL A 226 3.61 -33.46 -4.93
CA VAL A 226 4.19 -34.54 -4.13
C VAL A 226 5.19 -35.33 -4.97
N GLY A 227 6.36 -35.63 -4.41
CA GLY A 227 7.38 -36.44 -5.06
C GLY A 227 8.71 -36.43 -4.31
N THR A 228 9.61 -37.33 -4.66
CA THR A 228 10.97 -37.42 -4.07
C THR A 228 11.75 -36.12 -4.25
N SER A 229 12.78 -35.89 -3.43
CA SER A 229 13.60 -34.68 -3.55
C SER A 229 14.23 -34.57 -4.96
N SER A 230 14.47 -33.35 -5.42
CA SER A 230 15.14 -33.05 -6.69
C SER A 230 14.40 -33.50 -7.97
N THR A 231 13.08 -33.68 -7.92
CA THR A 231 12.24 -33.99 -9.09
C THR A 231 11.65 -32.77 -9.81
N GLY A 232 12.14 -31.56 -9.50
CA GLY A 232 11.68 -30.33 -10.16
C GLY A 232 10.44 -29.66 -9.54
N LYS A 233 10.03 -30.02 -8.31
CA LYS A 233 8.89 -29.38 -7.61
C LYS A 233 9.08 -27.87 -7.41
N THR A 234 10.19 -27.47 -6.81
CA THR A 234 10.57 -26.06 -6.63
C THR A 234 10.61 -25.33 -7.97
N THR A 235 11.17 -25.96 -9.01
CA THR A 235 11.22 -25.39 -10.36
C THR A 235 9.83 -25.16 -10.94
N ALA A 236 8.92 -26.13 -10.77
CA ALA A 236 7.53 -25.99 -11.20
C ALA A 236 6.78 -24.89 -10.42
N LEU A 237 7.01 -24.77 -9.11
CA LEU A 237 6.45 -23.68 -8.30
C LEU A 237 6.97 -22.31 -8.73
N LYS A 238 8.27 -22.19 -9.01
CA LYS A 238 8.87 -20.94 -9.53
C LYS A 238 8.31 -20.58 -10.90
N LEU A 239 8.08 -21.58 -11.76
CA LEU A 239 7.44 -21.39 -13.07
C LEU A 239 5.97 -20.92 -12.92
N ALA A 240 5.23 -21.41 -11.93
CA ALA A 240 3.89 -20.91 -11.63
C ALA A 240 3.91 -19.45 -11.16
N ALA A 241 4.83 -19.11 -10.25
CA ALA A 241 4.99 -17.76 -9.73
C ALA A 241 5.42 -16.76 -10.81
N SER A 242 6.27 -17.20 -11.77
CA SER A 242 6.77 -16.36 -12.86
C SER A 242 5.71 -15.86 -13.82
N LEU A 243 4.50 -16.44 -13.81
CA LEU A 243 3.35 -15.89 -14.55
C LEU A 243 2.92 -14.51 -14.03
N TYR A 244 3.23 -14.20 -12.77
CA TYR A 244 2.67 -13.04 -12.06
C TYR A 244 3.74 -12.08 -11.55
N SER A 245 4.91 -12.59 -11.12
CA SER A 245 6.00 -11.78 -10.59
C SER A 245 7.33 -12.51 -10.70
N SER A 246 8.44 -11.86 -10.36
CA SER A 246 9.72 -12.56 -10.18
C SER A 246 9.58 -13.67 -9.13
N PRO A 247 10.16 -14.87 -9.34
CA PRO A 247 10.20 -15.91 -8.32
C PRO A 247 10.95 -15.51 -7.03
N ASP A 248 11.66 -14.38 -7.03
CA ASP A 248 12.30 -13.81 -5.83
C ASP A 248 11.35 -12.86 -5.06
N ASP A 249 10.13 -12.65 -5.55
CA ASP A 249 9.09 -11.88 -4.87
C ASP A 249 8.37 -12.77 -3.84
N GLU A 250 8.63 -12.52 -2.56
CA GLU A 250 8.02 -13.25 -1.42
C GLU A 250 6.49 -13.17 -1.38
N ASN A 251 5.90 -12.23 -2.13
CA ASN A 251 4.45 -12.17 -2.28
C ASN A 251 3.90 -13.32 -3.13
N VAL A 252 4.67 -13.92 -4.04
CA VAL A 252 4.18 -15.01 -4.92
C VAL A 252 4.91 -16.32 -4.72
N PHE A 253 6.14 -16.30 -4.22
CA PHE A 253 6.93 -17.49 -3.95
C PHE A 253 7.64 -17.34 -2.61
N THR A 254 7.28 -18.19 -1.66
CA THR A 254 7.88 -18.17 -0.33
C THR A 254 7.99 -19.58 0.23
N ALA A 255 8.89 -19.79 1.17
CA ALA A 255 8.93 -21.05 1.87
C ALA A 255 7.78 -21.14 2.89
N PHE A 256 7.27 -22.34 3.14
CA PHE A 256 6.12 -22.55 4.03
C PHE A 256 6.50 -22.40 5.51
N TYR A 257 6.98 -21.22 5.92
CA TYR A 257 7.35 -20.89 7.30
C TYR A 257 6.57 -19.68 7.79
N GLY A 258 5.99 -19.79 8.99
CA GLY A 258 5.28 -18.68 9.60
C GLY A 258 4.27 -19.13 10.65
N THR A 259 3.69 -18.15 11.35
CA THR A 259 2.53 -18.40 12.21
C THR A 259 1.27 -18.53 11.36
N ALA A 260 0.24 -19.22 11.87
CA ALA A 260 -1.03 -19.39 11.15
C ALA A 260 -1.65 -18.03 10.77
N ASN A 261 -1.52 -17.03 11.66
CA ASN A 261 -1.99 -15.67 11.40
C ASN A 261 -1.21 -14.98 10.27
N ALA A 262 0.11 -15.20 10.18
CA ALA A 262 0.91 -14.65 9.08
C ALA A 262 0.54 -15.29 7.74
N LEU A 263 0.33 -16.61 7.71
CA LEU A 263 -0.10 -17.33 6.51
C LEU A 263 -1.52 -16.92 6.07
N HIS A 264 -2.47 -16.79 7.01
CA HIS A 264 -3.81 -16.27 6.71
C HIS A 264 -3.77 -14.82 6.23
N SER A 265 -2.95 -13.98 6.85
CA SER A 265 -2.78 -12.59 6.42
C SER A 265 -2.15 -12.49 5.04
N MET A 266 -1.27 -13.42 4.66
CA MET A 266 -0.69 -13.48 3.33
C MET A 266 -1.76 -13.90 2.31
N LEU A 267 -2.46 -15.01 2.55
CA LEU A 267 -3.55 -15.48 1.69
C LEU A 267 -4.64 -14.42 1.49
N GLY A 268 -4.99 -13.66 2.52
CA GLY A 268 -5.99 -12.59 2.46
C GLY A 268 -5.62 -11.40 1.56
N LYS A 269 -4.37 -11.32 1.07
CA LYS A 269 -3.94 -10.33 0.07
C LYS A 269 -4.19 -10.78 -1.36
N HIS A 270 -4.40 -12.07 -1.61
CA HIS A 270 -4.40 -12.65 -2.95
C HIS A 270 -5.83 -12.75 -3.53
N HIS A 271 -6.11 -11.94 -4.55
CA HIS A 271 -7.39 -11.92 -5.27
C HIS A 271 -7.20 -12.17 -6.76
N GLY A 272 -6.56 -13.30 -7.09
CA GLY A 272 -6.32 -13.69 -8.49
C GLY A 272 -4.88 -14.09 -8.76
N VAL A 273 -3.95 -13.73 -7.87
CA VAL A 273 -2.56 -14.17 -7.93
C VAL A 273 -2.39 -15.40 -7.02
N PRO A 274 -1.78 -16.51 -7.47
CA PRO A 274 -1.51 -17.65 -6.60
C PRO A 274 -0.32 -17.35 -5.68
N ILE A 275 -0.26 -18.04 -4.55
CA ILE A 275 0.94 -18.10 -3.70
C ILE A 275 1.54 -19.50 -3.77
N ALA A 276 2.83 -19.57 -4.12
CA ALA A 276 3.60 -20.79 -4.19
C ALA A 276 4.39 -20.97 -2.89
N TYR A 277 4.05 -22.02 -2.15
CA TYR A 277 4.75 -22.40 -0.93
C TYR A 277 5.73 -23.53 -1.18
N ASP A 278 7.03 -23.28 -1.02
CA ASP A 278 8.06 -24.32 -1.10
C ASP A 278 8.35 -24.95 0.28
N GLU A 279 8.96 -26.13 0.29
CA GLU A 279 9.40 -26.84 1.50
C GLU A 279 8.29 -27.12 2.56
N SER A 280 7.06 -27.37 2.11
CA SER A 280 5.91 -27.64 2.99
C SER A 280 6.05 -28.86 3.92
N THR A 281 7.07 -29.70 3.71
CA THR A 281 7.41 -30.84 4.57
C THR A 281 8.22 -30.48 5.81
N ILE A 282 8.73 -29.25 5.92
CA ILE A 282 9.53 -28.86 7.08
C ILE A 282 8.57 -28.59 8.25
N HIS A 283 8.78 -29.34 9.34
CA HIS A 283 7.89 -29.39 10.51
C HIS A 283 7.68 -28.02 11.14
N ASN A 284 6.61 -27.34 10.74
CA ASN A 284 6.01 -26.28 11.54
C ASN A 284 4.91 -26.88 12.43
N ALA A 285 4.70 -26.29 13.61
CA ALA A 285 3.64 -26.69 14.54
C ALA A 285 2.21 -26.55 13.97
N ILE A 286 2.09 -26.14 12.71
CA ILE A 286 0.86 -25.99 11.93
C ILE A 286 0.82 -27.15 10.93
N SER A 287 0.06 -28.20 11.25
CA SER A 287 -0.26 -29.23 10.27
C SER A 287 -1.01 -28.59 9.09
N ILE A 288 -0.70 -28.98 7.86
CA ILE A 288 -1.39 -28.52 6.62
C ILE A 288 -2.92 -28.62 6.76
N SER A 289 -3.41 -29.63 7.50
CA SER A 289 -4.81 -29.85 7.85
C SER A 289 -5.46 -28.78 8.74
N LYS A 290 -4.67 -27.97 9.45
CA LYS A 290 -5.15 -26.80 10.22
C LYS A 290 -5.10 -25.50 9.43
N ALA A 291 -4.27 -25.42 8.39
CA ALA A 291 -4.14 -24.23 7.55
C ALA A 291 -5.13 -24.22 6.38
N ILE A 292 -5.53 -25.39 5.88
CA ILE A 292 -6.57 -25.57 4.87
C ILE A 292 -7.85 -26.02 5.59
N PRO A 293 -8.91 -25.19 5.67
CA PRO A 293 -10.17 -25.64 6.22
C PRO A 293 -10.74 -26.73 5.30
N HIS A 294 -10.73 -27.97 5.75
CA HIS A 294 -11.60 -28.99 5.17
C HIS A 294 -13.04 -28.53 5.43
N LYS A 295 -13.78 -28.12 4.39
CA LYS A 295 -15.24 -28.27 4.44
C LYS A 295 -15.44 -29.78 4.55
N ASP A 296 -15.92 -30.24 5.70
CA ASP A 296 -16.39 -31.61 5.85
C ASP A 296 -17.38 -31.88 4.71
N CYS A 297 -16.99 -32.71 3.75
CA CYS A 297 -17.93 -33.34 2.84
C CYS A 297 -18.77 -34.28 3.71
N ALA A 298 -19.87 -33.74 4.26
CA ALA A 298 -20.97 -34.55 4.71
C ALA A 298 -21.51 -35.31 3.48
N THR A 299 -21.41 -36.64 3.56
CA THR A 299 -22.20 -37.60 2.79
C THR A 299 -23.69 -37.31 2.86
#